data_AF-A0A6A6SW84-F1
#
_entry.id   AF-A0A6A6SW84-F1
#
_cell.length_a   1.000
_cell.length_b   1.000
_cell.length_c   1.000
_cell.angle_alpha   90.00
_cell.angle_beta   90.00
_cell.angle_gamma   90.00
#
_symmetry.space_group_name_H-M   'P 1'
#
loop_
_entity.id
_entity.type
_entity.pdbx_description
1 polymer ?
#
loop_
_entity_poly.entity_id
_entity_poly.type
_entity_poly.pdbx_seq_one_letter_code
_entity_poly.pdbx_strand_id
1 'polypeptide(L)'
;MDFVPELPNLRQDVERGCPFCAELLERLSKEIWPKNVAVIIGPAVYVLESSRGTNPKPEQNGVWAFSIAVEPLGAEPVRFYFEVFADLAPCGTSGICVRQRPPCADRCSLESVEILQQWISECSERHPQCQTSDEMFCPKRLIDVGPVDGSVEPRLVEVARKPSRYAALSHCWGAPRPGVHMLRTLTSSINSFRQAIPYQSMPRNFQDAVRITRALNIPYIWIDSLCIIQDSKDDWAKEGSMMDKIYNSAWVSLAATSASTSEDGFLQSTLENHLITIPSVIGAGKQYEDFKVKTPDRLYVRFVTEGLHHARTSEVNASAWNKRAWTLQERYFARRTIHFGATRMFWECREGFASECSPRISKDMFAEPWTPVQANDDPPAGYIYREPSSESKTITDIDTNNDVTWGLSNSHLLHENSDTLVARTKLYEWWFQNLTDYSRRQLTYSSDKLPGISGLAKELCSTYKRITGHDEQYVAGIWIG
;
A
#
# COMPACT_ATOMS: atom_id res chain seq x y z
N MET A 1 33.67 16.23 18.97
CA MET A 1 33.55 16.22 17.50
C MET A 1 34.31 15.03 17.00
N ASP A 2 33.72 14.28 16.09
CA ASP A 2 34.39 13.16 15.42
C ASP A 2 34.96 13.66 14.09
N PHE A 3 36.07 13.10 13.62
CA PHE A 3 36.72 13.57 12.39
C PHE A 3 36.70 12.48 11.31
N VAL A 4 36.35 12.88 10.08
CA VAL A 4 36.38 12.01 8.90
C VAL A 4 37.82 11.84 8.39
N PRO A 5 38.21 10.64 7.92
CA PRO A 5 37.35 9.46 7.70
C PRO A 5 37.34 8.44 8.85
N GLU A 6 38.06 8.71 9.93
CA GLU A 6 38.34 7.69 10.95
C GLU A 6 37.19 7.50 11.95
N LEU A 7 36.44 8.57 12.28
CA LEU A 7 35.33 8.54 13.24
C LEU A 7 35.65 7.76 14.54
N PRO A 8 36.77 8.08 15.24
CA PRO A 8 37.29 7.30 16.36
C PRO A 8 36.31 7.19 17.54
N ASN A 9 35.51 8.21 17.83
CA ASN A 9 34.56 8.15 18.94
C ASN A 9 33.41 7.19 18.60
N LEU A 10 32.88 7.25 17.38
CA LEU A 10 31.85 6.33 16.94
C LEU A 10 32.36 4.88 16.92
N ARG A 11 33.60 4.64 16.46
CA ARG A 11 34.25 3.32 16.52
C ARG A 11 34.37 2.79 17.95
N GLN A 12 34.75 3.66 18.90
CA GLN A 12 34.85 3.26 20.30
C GLN A 12 33.49 2.82 20.87
N ASP A 13 32.40 3.50 20.51
CA ASP A 13 31.06 3.10 20.95
C ASP A 13 30.59 1.80 20.26
N VAL A 14 31.00 1.55 19.03
CA VAL A 14 30.82 0.23 18.37
C VAL A 14 31.55 -0.88 19.12
N GLU A 15 32.81 -0.65 19.52
CA GLU A 15 33.60 -1.61 20.31
C GLU A 15 33.00 -1.87 21.70
N ARG A 16 32.30 -0.87 22.27
CA ARG A 16 31.52 -1.00 23.51
C ARG A 16 30.18 -1.74 23.30
N GLY A 17 29.85 -2.14 22.08
CA GLY A 17 28.66 -2.94 21.76
C GLY A 17 27.40 -2.13 21.46
N CYS A 18 27.51 -0.86 21.05
CA CYS A 18 26.35 -0.05 20.64
C CYS A 18 25.88 -0.45 19.21
N PRO A 19 24.72 -1.12 19.06
CA PRO A 19 24.27 -1.58 17.74
C PRO A 19 23.80 -0.44 16.83
N PHE A 20 23.23 0.63 17.40
CA PHE A 20 22.89 1.85 16.64
C PHE A 20 24.13 2.54 16.07
N CYS A 21 25.19 2.61 16.86
CA CYS A 21 26.46 3.21 16.46
C CYS A 21 27.12 2.39 15.35
N ALA A 22 26.96 1.06 15.35
CA ALA A 22 27.49 0.16 14.33
C ALA A 22 26.83 0.39 12.97
N GLU A 23 25.50 0.41 12.93
CA GLU A 23 24.75 0.72 11.70
C GLU A 23 25.05 2.15 11.22
N LEU A 24 25.09 3.12 12.14
CA LEU A 24 25.41 4.50 11.80
C LEU A 24 26.81 4.60 11.17
N LEU A 25 27.82 3.95 11.75
CA LEU A 25 29.18 3.93 11.22
C LEU A 25 29.21 3.31 9.82
N GLU A 26 28.51 2.20 9.60
CA GLU A 26 28.40 1.57 8.28
C GLU A 26 27.80 2.54 7.26
N ARG A 27 26.71 3.24 7.59
CA ARG A 27 26.07 4.21 6.71
C ARG A 27 26.98 5.39 6.40
N LEU A 28 27.62 5.96 7.42
CA LEU A 28 28.56 7.06 7.24
C LEU A 28 29.77 6.67 6.39
N SER A 29 30.19 5.41 6.45
CA SER A 29 31.30 4.91 5.62
C SER A 29 30.96 4.81 4.12
N LYS A 30 29.66 4.77 3.77
CA LYS A 30 29.18 4.74 2.38
C LYS A 30 29.01 6.14 1.77
N GLU A 31 28.92 7.16 2.62
CA GLU A 31 28.83 8.55 2.19
C GLU A 31 30.20 9.09 1.74
N ILE A 32 30.19 10.00 0.77
CA ILE A 32 31.40 10.66 0.28
C ILE A 32 31.58 11.95 1.08
N TRP A 33 32.56 11.94 1.99
CA TRP A 33 32.87 13.09 2.83
C TRP A 33 34.12 13.84 2.34
N PRO A 34 34.17 15.16 2.51
CA PRO A 34 35.42 15.90 2.39
C PRO A 34 36.46 15.41 3.41
N LYS A 35 37.75 15.49 3.08
CA LYS A 35 38.83 15.10 4.02
C LYS A 35 39.00 16.14 5.12
N ASN A 36 39.37 15.69 6.33
CA ASN A 36 39.72 16.53 7.48
C ASN A 36 38.61 17.45 7.97
N VAL A 37 37.36 17.01 7.87
CA VAL A 37 36.21 17.75 8.36
C VAL A 37 35.69 17.18 9.66
N ALA A 38 35.20 18.05 10.52
CA ALA A 38 34.51 17.66 11.75
C ALA A 38 33.08 17.24 11.41
N VAL A 39 32.67 16.08 11.93
CA VAL A 39 31.30 15.59 11.93
C VAL A 39 30.65 16.01 13.23
N ILE A 40 29.60 16.82 13.09
CA ILE A 40 28.75 17.24 14.19
C ILE A 40 27.39 16.57 13.98
N ILE A 41 27.11 15.55 14.79
CA ILE A 41 25.79 14.91 14.84
C ILE A 41 24.86 15.83 15.64
N GLY A 42 23.90 16.44 14.95
CA GLY A 42 22.85 17.24 15.57
C GLY A 42 21.88 16.39 16.39
N PRO A 43 21.04 17.00 17.22
CA PRO A 43 20.02 16.28 17.96
C PRO A 43 19.07 15.55 17.01
N ALA A 44 18.61 14.37 17.41
CA ALA A 44 17.47 13.72 16.75
C ALA A 44 16.24 14.60 16.93
N VAL A 45 15.69 15.07 15.82
CA VAL A 45 14.47 15.88 15.78
C VAL A 45 13.37 15.08 15.11
N TYR A 46 12.18 15.19 15.67
CA TYR A 46 10.99 14.66 15.04
C TYR A 46 10.69 15.51 13.80
N VAL A 47 10.61 14.87 12.63
CA VAL A 47 10.46 15.62 11.39
C VAL A 47 8.97 15.88 11.15
N LEU A 48 8.60 17.16 11.25
CA LEU A 48 7.29 17.70 10.88
C LEU A 48 7.42 18.39 9.53
N GLU A 49 7.17 17.68 8.43
CA GLU A 49 6.95 18.36 7.15
C GLU A 49 5.45 18.66 7.05
N SER A 50 5.07 19.93 7.26
CA SER A 50 3.74 20.43 6.92
C SER A 50 3.71 20.71 5.43
N SER A 51 3.15 19.80 4.63
CA SER A 51 2.96 20.09 3.20
C SER A 51 1.89 21.16 2.95
N ARG A 52 1.01 21.46 3.93
CA ARG A 52 0.06 22.59 3.91
C ARG A 52 -0.21 23.07 5.34
N GLY A 53 -0.60 24.33 5.51
CA GLY A 53 -0.70 25.07 6.80
C GLY A 53 -1.61 24.51 7.91
N THR A 54 -1.98 23.24 7.88
CA THR A 54 -2.43 22.50 9.07
C THR A 54 -1.23 21.72 9.60
N ASN A 55 -0.69 22.12 10.76
CA ASN A 55 0.34 21.33 11.44
C ASN A 55 -0.18 19.90 11.63
N PRO A 56 0.34 18.88 10.92
CA PRO A 56 0.03 17.52 11.30
C PRO A 56 0.50 17.37 12.74
N LYS A 57 -0.35 16.83 13.62
CA LYS A 57 0.07 16.62 15.01
C LYS A 57 1.35 15.79 14.98
N PRO A 58 2.41 16.15 15.73
CA PRO A 58 3.66 15.36 15.85
C PRO A 58 3.48 13.92 16.35
N GLU A 59 2.22 13.54 16.55
CA GLU A 59 1.74 12.27 17.03
C GLU A 59 1.50 11.24 15.90
N GLN A 60 1.51 11.67 14.62
CA GLN A 60 0.98 10.86 13.49
C GLN A 60 2.04 10.31 12.51
N ASN A 61 3.29 10.78 12.55
CA ASN A 61 4.24 10.61 11.45
C ASN A 61 5.43 9.68 11.74
N GLY A 62 5.85 9.52 12.99
CA GLY A 62 6.76 8.47 13.47
C GLY A 62 8.18 8.42 12.89
N VAL A 63 8.53 9.30 11.95
CA VAL A 63 9.86 9.40 11.35
C VAL A 63 10.66 10.52 12.02
N TRP A 64 11.89 10.19 12.37
CA TRP A 64 12.87 11.05 13.01
C TRP A 64 14.02 11.28 12.05
N ALA A 65 14.73 12.40 12.24
CA ALA A 65 15.99 12.63 11.56
C ALA A 65 16.99 13.25 12.50
N PHE A 66 18.27 12.97 12.27
CA PHE A 66 19.36 13.82 12.74
C PHE A 66 20.14 14.32 11.53
N SER A 67 20.68 15.53 11.67
CA SER A 67 21.52 16.13 10.65
C SER A 67 22.98 15.97 11.07
N ILE A 68 23.83 15.61 10.11
CA ILE A 68 25.27 15.63 10.28
C ILE A 68 25.82 16.83 9.53
N ALA A 69 26.25 17.83 10.30
CA ALA A 69 26.91 19.00 9.77
C ALA A 69 28.42 18.77 9.65
N VAL A 70 29.00 19.46 8.68
CA VAL A 70 30.42 19.38 8.32
C VAL A 70 31.05 20.76 8.48
N GLU A 71 32.14 20.89 9.23
CA GLU A 71 32.88 22.15 9.40
C GLU A 71 34.30 22.10 8.80
N PRO A 72 34.81 23.23 8.21
CA PRO A 72 34.16 24.54 8.06
C PRO A 72 33.20 24.65 6.85
N LEU A 73 32.22 25.56 6.97
CA LEU A 73 30.96 25.62 6.22
C LEU A 73 31.06 25.81 4.69
N GLY A 74 30.18 25.09 3.99
CA GLY A 74 29.86 25.26 2.56
C GLY A 74 28.98 24.14 1.97
N ALA A 75 28.92 22.98 2.63
CA ALA A 75 28.09 21.84 2.21
C ALA A 75 26.77 21.78 2.99
N GLU A 76 25.69 21.39 2.31
CA GLU A 76 24.42 21.04 2.94
C GLU A 76 24.61 19.91 3.95
N PRO A 77 23.99 19.97 5.14
CA PRO A 77 24.08 18.90 6.13
C PRO A 77 23.48 17.61 5.59
N VAL A 78 24.18 16.49 5.80
CA VAL A 78 23.66 15.16 5.42
C VAL A 78 22.61 14.76 6.45
N ARG A 79 21.39 14.49 6.01
CA ARG A 79 20.29 14.06 6.89
C ARG A 79 20.14 12.55 6.83
N PHE A 80 20.06 11.93 7.99
CA PHE A 80 19.71 10.52 8.13
C PHE A 80 18.33 10.40 8.75
N TYR A 81 17.47 9.62 8.09
CA TYR A 81 16.11 9.37 8.52
C TYR A 81 15.99 7.99 9.15
N PHE A 82 15.17 7.89 10.19
CA PHE A 82 14.90 6.63 10.86
C PHE A 82 13.52 6.65 11.52
N GLU A 83 12.94 5.46 11.67
CA GLU A 83 11.74 5.23 12.44
C GLU A 83 12.10 4.70 13.83
N VAL A 84 11.26 5.02 14.81
CA VAL A 84 11.41 4.56 16.19
C VAL A 84 10.11 3.87 16.63
N PHE A 85 10.24 2.68 17.18
CA PHE A 85 9.14 1.85 17.68
C PHE A 85 9.34 1.49 19.15
N ALA A 86 8.23 1.18 19.85
CA ALA A 86 8.23 0.76 21.24
C ALA A 86 7.08 -0.22 21.56
N ASP A 87 7.34 -1.22 22.41
CA ASP A 87 6.37 -2.28 22.79
C ASP A 87 5.18 -1.74 23.62
N LEU A 88 5.39 -0.63 24.32
CA LEU A 88 4.37 0.11 25.04
C LEU A 88 4.26 1.48 24.37
N ALA A 89 3.06 2.02 24.23
CA ALA A 89 2.83 3.41 23.80
C ALA A 89 2.56 4.34 24.99
N PRO A 90 3.56 4.73 25.80
CA PRO A 90 3.39 5.76 26.81
C PRO A 90 3.69 7.13 26.20
N CYS A 91 2.72 8.04 26.24
CA CYS A 91 3.04 9.46 26.21
C CYS A 91 3.27 9.95 27.64
N GLY A 92 4.53 10.26 27.96
CA GLY A 92 4.86 11.16 29.06
C GLY A 92 4.76 12.62 28.61
N THR A 93 4.52 13.53 29.55
CA THR A 93 4.37 14.98 29.30
C THR A 93 5.70 15.71 29.06
N SER A 94 6.84 15.02 29.10
CA SER A 94 8.15 15.63 28.88
C SER A 94 9.18 14.64 28.32
N GLY A 95 9.28 14.58 26.99
CA GLY A 95 10.33 13.85 26.25
C GLY A 95 9.80 12.71 25.38
N ILE A 96 10.05 12.80 24.08
CA ILE A 96 9.91 11.76 23.03
C ILE A 96 8.74 10.78 23.25
N CYS A 97 7.53 11.09 22.74
CA CYS A 97 6.43 10.11 22.71
C CYS A 97 6.57 9.21 21.46
N VAL A 98 7.01 7.97 21.65
CA VAL A 98 7.01 6.94 20.61
C VAL A 98 5.63 6.28 20.57
N ARG A 99 4.90 6.48 19.48
CA ARG A 99 3.54 5.94 19.30
C ARG A 99 3.45 4.81 18.30
N GLN A 100 4.56 4.48 17.63
CA GLN A 100 4.62 3.35 16.74
C GLN A 100 5.01 2.09 17.52
N ARG A 101 4.25 1.01 17.35
CA ARG A 101 4.68 -0.30 17.83
C ARG A 101 5.56 -1.01 16.80
N PRO A 102 6.42 -1.95 17.22
CA PRO A 102 7.18 -2.76 16.29
C PRO A 102 6.23 -3.53 15.36
N PRO A 103 6.59 -3.71 14.08
CA PRO A 103 5.82 -4.53 13.17
C PRO A 103 5.91 -6.00 13.53
N CYS A 104 4.86 -6.75 13.22
CA CYS A 104 4.79 -8.17 13.54
C CYS A 104 5.69 -8.99 12.60
N ALA A 105 6.41 -9.96 13.17
CA ALA A 105 7.26 -10.89 12.42
C ALA A 105 6.44 -11.91 11.62
N ASP A 106 5.55 -12.65 12.31
CA ASP A 106 4.53 -13.50 11.69
C ASP A 106 3.23 -12.69 11.54
N ARG A 107 2.90 -12.36 10.29
CA ARG A 107 1.71 -11.57 9.90
C ARG A 107 0.39 -12.36 10.00
N CYS A 108 0.47 -13.62 10.41
CA CYS A 108 -0.67 -14.45 10.74
C CYS A 108 -0.64 -14.90 12.23
N SER A 109 0.17 -14.21 13.06
CA SER A 109 0.12 -14.37 14.52
C SER A 109 -1.23 -13.90 15.08
N LEU A 110 -1.54 -14.27 16.33
CA LEU A 110 -2.75 -13.83 17.01
C LEU A 110 -2.84 -12.29 17.06
N GLU A 111 -1.76 -11.62 17.47
CA GLU A 111 -1.69 -10.16 17.48
C GLU A 111 -1.94 -9.60 16.07
N SER A 112 -1.28 -10.13 15.04
CA SER A 112 -1.49 -9.69 13.67
C SER A 112 -2.94 -9.79 13.23
N VAL A 113 -3.58 -10.93 13.49
CA VAL A 113 -4.97 -11.20 13.11
C VAL A 113 -5.93 -10.27 13.85
N GLU A 114 -5.69 -9.96 15.12
CA GLU A 114 -6.50 -9.01 15.89
C GLU A 114 -6.51 -7.61 15.26
N ILE A 115 -5.35 -7.14 14.78
CA ILE A 115 -5.22 -5.85 14.09
C ILE A 115 -6.02 -5.84 12.78
N LEU A 116 -5.88 -6.91 11.99
CA LEU A 116 -6.56 -7.04 10.71
C LEU A 116 -8.09 -7.09 10.92
N GLN A 117 -8.55 -7.82 11.94
CA GLN A 117 -9.96 -7.87 12.32
C GLN A 117 -10.47 -6.52 12.81
N GLN A 118 -9.68 -5.79 13.60
CA GLN A 118 -10.01 -4.44 14.05
C GLN A 118 -10.20 -3.49 12.86
N TRP A 119 -9.27 -3.48 11.89
CA TRP A 119 -9.40 -2.66 10.70
C TRP A 119 -10.63 -3.00 9.87
N ILE A 120 -10.90 -4.29 9.67
CA ILE A 120 -12.08 -4.77 8.96
C ILE A 120 -13.35 -4.30 9.66
N SER A 121 -13.47 -4.51 10.97
CA SER A 121 -14.64 -4.12 11.77
C SER A 121 -14.84 -2.60 11.73
N GLU A 122 -13.80 -1.81 12.07
CA GLU A 122 -13.86 -0.35 12.06
C GLU A 122 -14.32 0.19 10.70
N CYS A 123 -13.71 -0.28 9.62
CA CYS A 123 -14.08 0.13 8.27
C CYS A 123 -15.49 -0.32 7.88
N SER A 124 -15.88 -1.56 8.21
CA SER A 124 -17.21 -2.08 7.85
C SER A 124 -18.35 -1.39 8.61
N GLU A 125 -18.11 -0.96 9.84
CA GLU A 125 -19.12 -0.36 10.70
C GLU A 125 -19.17 1.17 10.59
N ARG A 126 -18.04 1.82 10.32
CA ARG A 126 -17.91 3.28 10.46
C ARG A 126 -17.60 4.04 9.18
N HIS A 127 -17.26 3.37 8.07
CA HIS A 127 -16.92 4.04 6.80
C HIS A 127 -18.05 3.87 5.77
N PRO A 128 -18.98 4.85 5.63
CA PRO A 128 -20.08 4.80 4.67
C PRO A 128 -19.67 4.43 3.25
N GLN A 129 -18.55 4.94 2.74
CA GLN A 129 -18.12 4.67 1.35
C GLN A 129 -17.66 3.22 1.15
N CYS A 130 -17.34 2.52 2.24
CA CYS A 130 -16.90 1.12 2.23
C CYS A 130 -18.05 0.14 2.48
N GLN A 131 -19.24 0.61 2.88
CA GLN A 131 -20.40 -0.23 3.18
C GLN A 131 -21.13 -0.68 1.92
N THR A 132 -21.23 0.19 0.92
CA THR A 132 -21.89 -0.11 -0.35
C THR A 132 -21.11 -1.15 -1.15
N SER A 133 -21.75 -2.27 -1.48
CA SER A 133 -21.24 -3.29 -2.42
C SER A 133 -22.27 -3.54 -3.51
N ASP A 134 -21.88 -4.15 -4.62
CA ASP A 134 -22.85 -4.62 -5.62
C ASP A 134 -23.66 -5.78 -5.00
N GLU A 135 -24.90 -5.49 -4.57
CA GLU A 135 -25.78 -6.47 -3.94
C GLU A 135 -26.18 -7.61 -4.87
N MET A 136 -26.17 -7.36 -6.18
CA MET A 136 -26.61 -8.31 -7.20
C MET A 136 -25.49 -9.19 -7.73
N PHE A 137 -24.23 -8.78 -7.56
CA PHE A 137 -23.09 -9.54 -8.05
C PHE A 137 -22.81 -10.80 -7.22
N CYS A 138 -22.60 -11.91 -7.92
CA CYS A 138 -22.14 -13.18 -7.36
C CYS A 138 -20.98 -13.70 -8.22
N PRO A 139 -19.78 -13.95 -7.66
CA PRO A 139 -18.71 -14.63 -8.38
C PRO A 139 -19.20 -16.00 -8.86
N LYS A 140 -18.80 -16.42 -10.06
CA LYS A 140 -19.17 -17.74 -10.58
C LYS A 140 -18.55 -18.87 -9.76
N ARG A 141 -17.30 -18.68 -9.33
CA ARG A 141 -16.51 -19.66 -8.58
C ARG A 141 -15.68 -19.00 -7.49
N LEU A 142 -15.45 -19.75 -6.43
CA LEU A 142 -14.58 -19.41 -5.31
C LEU A 142 -13.82 -20.65 -4.84
N ILE A 143 -12.78 -20.45 -4.05
CA ILE A 143 -12.13 -21.50 -3.28
C ILE A 143 -12.75 -21.51 -1.88
N ASP A 144 -13.42 -22.60 -1.53
CA ASP A 144 -13.77 -22.92 -0.15
C ASP A 144 -12.46 -23.28 0.58
N VAL A 145 -12.08 -22.46 1.57
CA VAL A 145 -10.81 -22.67 2.27
C VAL A 145 -10.93 -23.72 3.37
N GLY A 146 -12.12 -24.23 3.69
CA GLY A 146 -12.32 -25.15 4.79
C GLY A 146 -12.12 -24.50 6.18
N PRO A 147 -12.13 -25.31 7.25
CA PRO A 147 -12.07 -24.83 8.63
C PRO A 147 -10.69 -24.30 9.02
N VAL A 148 -10.66 -23.53 10.11
CA VAL A 148 -9.45 -22.86 10.64
C VAL A 148 -8.36 -23.86 11.03
N ASP A 149 -8.74 -25.04 11.51
CA ASP A 149 -7.81 -26.10 11.89
C ASP A 149 -7.15 -26.82 10.69
N GLY A 150 -7.57 -26.50 9.46
CA GLY A 150 -7.04 -27.11 8.26
C GLY A 150 -7.41 -28.58 8.06
N SER A 151 -8.42 -29.08 8.78
CA SER A 151 -8.86 -30.49 8.69
C SER A 151 -9.49 -30.86 7.34
N VAL A 152 -9.89 -29.88 6.53
CA VAL A 152 -10.42 -30.07 5.18
C VAL A 152 -9.57 -29.29 4.17
N GLU A 153 -9.23 -29.98 3.08
CA GLU A 153 -8.48 -29.39 1.97
C GLU A 153 -9.29 -28.30 1.26
N PRO A 154 -8.65 -27.22 0.78
CA PRO A 154 -9.32 -26.24 -0.04
C PRO A 154 -9.91 -26.86 -1.31
N ARG A 155 -11.00 -26.31 -1.83
CA ARG A 155 -11.62 -26.82 -3.07
C ARG A 155 -12.32 -25.72 -3.85
N LEU A 156 -12.37 -25.88 -5.17
CA LEU A 156 -13.10 -25.00 -6.07
C LEU A 156 -14.61 -25.28 -5.99
N VAL A 157 -15.40 -24.27 -5.68
CA VAL A 157 -16.87 -24.37 -5.60
C VAL A 157 -17.52 -23.43 -6.61
N GLU A 158 -18.62 -23.88 -7.20
CA GLU A 158 -19.52 -23.01 -7.95
C GLU A 158 -20.51 -22.35 -7.01
N VAL A 159 -20.67 -21.04 -7.15
CA VAL A 159 -21.45 -20.25 -6.21
C VAL A 159 -22.80 -19.93 -6.84
N ALA A 160 -23.85 -20.59 -6.36
CA ALA A 160 -25.22 -20.38 -6.88
C ALA A 160 -25.91 -19.13 -6.31
N ARG A 161 -25.42 -18.60 -5.18
CA ARG A 161 -25.96 -17.42 -4.48
C ARG A 161 -24.82 -16.62 -3.89
N LYS A 162 -24.96 -15.30 -3.81
CA LYS A 162 -23.95 -14.42 -3.23
C LYS A 162 -23.48 -14.94 -1.87
N PRO A 163 -22.16 -15.19 -1.69
CA PRO A 163 -21.66 -15.68 -0.41
C PRO A 163 -21.75 -14.59 0.64
N SER A 164 -21.80 -14.98 1.93
CA SER A 164 -21.80 -14.00 3.03
C SER A 164 -20.54 -13.13 3.01
N ARG A 165 -19.36 -13.74 2.83
CA ARG A 165 -18.06 -13.08 2.74
C ARG A 165 -17.09 -13.93 1.90
N TYR A 166 -16.25 -13.26 1.11
CA TYR A 166 -15.06 -13.86 0.50
C TYR A 166 -13.92 -12.86 0.46
N ALA A 167 -12.69 -13.35 0.50
CA ALA A 167 -11.49 -12.57 0.24
C ALA A 167 -11.12 -12.63 -1.25
N ALA A 168 -10.42 -11.63 -1.78
CA ALA A 168 -9.83 -11.70 -3.12
C ALA A 168 -8.30 -11.60 -3.02
N LEU A 169 -7.58 -12.56 -3.59
CA LEU A 169 -6.11 -12.50 -3.63
C LEU A 169 -5.66 -11.66 -4.83
N SER A 170 -4.88 -10.63 -4.55
CA SER A 170 -4.16 -9.84 -5.54
C SER A 170 -2.66 -10.11 -5.37
N HIS A 171 -2.06 -10.82 -6.33
CA HIS A 171 -0.68 -11.31 -6.20
C HIS A 171 0.04 -11.34 -7.55
N CYS A 172 1.38 -11.30 -7.51
CA CYS A 172 2.21 -11.47 -8.70
C CYS A 172 2.32 -12.94 -9.12
N TRP A 173 2.01 -13.20 -10.39
CA TRP A 173 2.19 -14.52 -10.99
C TRP A 173 3.68 -14.90 -11.13
N GLY A 174 4.55 -13.91 -11.32
CA GLY A 174 5.95 -14.11 -11.67
C GLY A 174 6.14 -14.41 -13.17
N ALA A 175 7.39 -14.29 -13.64
CA ALA A 175 7.73 -14.67 -15.01
C ALA A 175 7.65 -16.20 -15.19
N PRO A 176 7.21 -16.72 -16.36
CA PRO A 176 7.28 -18.14 -16.65
C PRO A 176 8.71 -18.67 -16.47
N ARG A 177 8.87 -19.74 -15.67
CA ARG A 177 10.16 -20.38 -15.42
C ARG A 177 10.16 -21.81 -15.99
N PRO A 178 11.22 -22.26 -16.68
CA PRO A 178 11.29 -23.63 -17.19
C PRO A 178 11.09 -24.66 -16.06
N GLY A 179 10.21 -25.64 -16.26
CA GLY A 179 9.94 -26.71 -15.29
C GLY A 179 9.04 -26.33 -14.12
N VAL A 180 8.63 -25.06 -13.98
CA VAL A 180 7.68 -24.62 -12.94
C VAL A 180 6.32 -24.39 -13.59
N HIS A 181 5.34 -25.23 -13.26
CA HIS A 181 3.97 -25.06 -13.69
C HIS A 181 3.17 -24.30 -12.63
N MET A 182 2.67 -23.12 -13.00
CA MET A 182 1.74 -22.38 -12.17
C MET A 182 0.48 -23.20 -11.91
N LEU A 183 0.10 -23.30 -10.64
CA LEU A 183 -1.16 -23.94 -10.26
C LEU A 183 -2.33 -23.12 -10.80
N ARG A 184 -3.06 -23.70 -11.75
CA ARG A 184 -4.15 -23.02 -12.45
C ARG A 184 -5.25 -23.99 -12.86
N THR A 185 -6.47 -23.49 -12.95
CA THR A 185 -7.61 -24.26 -13.42
C THR A 185 -7.59 -24.37 -14.93
N LEU A 186 -7.62 -25.59 -15.43
CA LEU A 186 -7.77 -25.96 -16.83
C LEU A 186 -9.08 -26.73 -16.98
N THR A 187 -9.55 -26.83 -18.22
CA THR A 187 -10.72 -27.65 -18.55
C THR A 187 -10.54 -29.10 -18.10
N SER A 188 -9.29 -29.60 -18.11
CA SER A 188 -8.93 -30.94 -17.62
C SER A 188 -8.84 -31.06 -16.10
N SER A 189 -8.50 -29.99 -15.37
CA SER A 189 -8.25 -30.05 -13.92
C SER A 189 -9.42 -29.54 -13.06
N ILE A 190 -10.43 -28.90 -13.66
CA ILE A 190 -11.56 -28.32 -12.92
C ILE A 190 -12.29 -29.34 -12.03
N ASN A 191 -12.53 -30.55 -12.54
CA ASN A 191 -13.25 -31.58 -11.78
C ASN A 191 -12.43 -32.10 -10.59
N SER A 192 -11.10 -32.22 -10.72
CA SER A 192 -10.26 -32.57 -9.59
C SER A 192 -10.23 -31.45 -8.55
N PHE A 193 -10.14 -30.19 -8.98
CA PHE A 193 -10.12 -29.05 -8.06
C PHE A 193 -11.44 -28.85 -7.32
N ARG A 194 -12.58 -29.30 -7.88
CA ARG A 194 -13.87 -29.37 -7.17
C ARG A 194 -13.89 -30.39 -6.02
N GLN A 195 -13.06 -31.43 -6.10
CA GLN A 195 -12.92 -32.41 -5.03
C GLN A 195 -11.97 -31.90 -3.94
N ALA A 196 -10.74 -31.55 -4.34
CA ALA A 196 -9.73 -30.99 -3.46
C ALA A 196 -8.62 -30.32 -4.28
N ILE A 197 -8.01 -29.29 -3.70
CA ILE A 197 -6.77 -28.67 -4.13
C ILE A 197 -5.81 -28.84 -2.95
N PRO A 198 -4.93 -29.87 -2.97
CA PRO A 198 -4.09 -30.17 -1.82
C PRO A 198 -3.27 -28.96 -1.39
N TYR A 199 -3.42 -28.53 -0.14
CA TYR A 199 -2.81 -27.30 0.40
C TYR A 199 -1.29 -27.30 0.20
N GLN A 200 -0.64 -28.44 0.47
CA GLN A 200 0.82 -28.59 0.33
C GLN A 200 1.32 -28.50 -1.12
N SER A 201 0.44 -28.68 -2.11
CA SER A 201 0.75 -28.53 -3.53
C SER A 201 0.58 -27.10 -4.04
N MET A 202 0.00 -26.22 -3.22
CA MET A 202 -0.21 -24.83 -3.58
C MET A 202 1.12 -24.04 -3.56
N PRO A 203 1.30 -23.06 -4.46
CA PRO A 203 2.36 -22.06 -4.34
C PRO A 203 2.31 -21.34 -2.98
N ARG A 204 3.45 -20.84 -2.51
CA ARG A 204 3.55 -20.20 -1.19
C ARG A 204 2.57 -19.03 -0.99
N ASN A 205 2.32 -18.20 -2.00
CA ASN A 205 1.33 -17.13 -1.89
C ASN A 205 -0.08 -17.68 -1.68
N PHE A 206 -0.41 -18.83 -2.26
CA PHE A 206 -1.74 -19.43 -2.13
C PHE A 206 -1.89 -20.09 -0.75
N GLN A 207 -0.83 -20.76 -0.28
CA GLN A 207 -0.78 -21.30 1.09
C GLN A 207 -1.00 -20.20 2.13
N ASP A 208 -0.28 -19.08 1.98
CA ASP A 208 -0.38 -17.91 2.84
C ASP A 208 -1.76 -17.26 2.77
N ALA A 209 -2.31 -17.09 1.56
CA ALA A 209 -3.64 -16.54 1.35
C ALA A 209 -4.74 -17.39 1.97
N VAL A 210 -4.68 -18.73 1.83
CA VAL A 210 -5.60 -19.66 2.50
C VAL A 210 -5.45 -19.58 4.01
N ARG A 211 -4.21 -19.55 4.53
CA ARG A 211 -3.92 -19.49 5.98
C ARG A 211 -4.50 -18.23 6.61
N ILE A 212 -4.24 -17.05 6.03
CA ILE A 212 -4.76 -15.79 6.58
C ILE A 212 -6.27 -15.65 6.39
N THR A 213 -6.83 -16.17 5.29
CA THR A 213 -8.28 -16.19 5.07
C THR A 213 -9.00 -17.01 6.14
N ARG A 214 -8.46 -18.19 6.47
CA ARG A 214 -8.93 -19.02 7.60
C ARG A 214 -8.82 -18.26 8.92
N ALA A 215 -7.68 -17.64 9.21
CA ALA A 215 -7.46 -16.90 10.46
C ALA A 215 -8.41 -15.70 10.63
N LEU A 216 -8.80 -15.05 9.53
CA LEU A 216 -9.81 -13.99 9.51
C LEU A 216 -11.25 -14.50 9.57
N ASN A 217 -11.46 -15.82 9.68
CA ASN A 217 -12.76 -16.48 9.66
C ASN A 217 -13.59 -16.13 8.41
N ILE A 218 -12.93 -16.07 7.26
CA ILE A 218 -13.56 -15.84 5.96
C ILE A 218 -13.65 -17.20 5.25
N PRO A 219 -14.84 -17.65 4.81
CA PRO A 219 -15.02 -19.03 4.31
C PRO A 219 -14.50 -19.25 2.89
N TYR A 220 -14.35 -18.18 2.11
CA TYR A 220 -14.02 -18.27 0.70
C TYR A 220 -12.92 -17.29 0.31
N ILE A 221 -12.11 -17.69 -0.67
CA ILE A 221 -11.17 -16.79 -1.36
C ILE A 221 -11.33 -16.93 -2.88
N TRP A 222 -11.25 -15.80 -3.58
CA TRP A 222 -11.13 -15.74 -5.03
C TRP A 222 -9.66 -15.61 -5.42
N ILE A 223 -9.19 -16.49 -6.30
CA ILE A 223 -7.83 -16.48 -6.84
C ILE A 223 -7.96 -16.63 -8.36
N ASP A 224 -7.53 -15.62 -9.12
CA ASP A 224 -7.71 -15.52 -10.58
C ASP A 224 -7.37 -16.81 -11.35
N SER A 225 -6.18 -17.35 -11.13
CA SER A 225 -5.64 -18.55 -11.75
C SER A 225 -6.45 -19.81 -11.43
N LEU A 226 -7.18 -19.85 -10.30
CA LEU A 226 -7.98 -20.99 -9.88
C LEU A 226 -9.48 -20.81 -10.15
N CYS A 227 -10.00 -19.59 -10.08
CA CYS A 227 -11.42 -19.30 -10.25
C CYS A 227 -11.80 -19.03 -11.71
N ILE A 228 -10.82 -18.88 -12.61
CA ILE A 228 -11.02 -18.74 -14.07
C ILE A 228 -10.41 -19.96 -14.78
N ILE A 229 -11.12 -20.51 -15.76
CA ILE A 229 -10.62 -21.61 -16.59
C ILE A 229 -9.65 -21.04 -17.63
N GLN A 230 -8.34 -21.21 -17.40
CA GLN A 230 -7.28 -20.47 -18.12
C GLN A 230 -7.12 -20.87 -19.60
N ASP A 231 -7.57 -22.06 -19.98
CA ASP A 231 -7.55 -22.55 -21.37
C ASP A 231 -8.88 -22.31 -22.12
N SER A 232 -9.87 -21.68 -21.47
CA SER A 232 -11.16 -21.35 -22.08
C SER A 232 -11.27 -19.85 -22.36
N LYS A 233 -11.24 -19.48 -23.66
CA LYS A 233 -11.40 -18.08 -24.10
C LYS A 233 -12.74 -17.48 -23.64
N ASP A 234 -13.81 -18.27 -23.66
CA ASP A 234 -15.15 -17.80 -23.30
C ASP A 234 -15.29 -17.56 -21.79
N ASP A 235 -14.72 -18.44 -20.97
CA ASP A 235 -14.74 -18.28 -19.51
C ASP A 235 -13.83 -17.10 -19.11
N TRP A 236 -12.64 -17.00 -19.71
CA TRP A 236 -11.74 -15.87 -19.49
C TRP A 236 -12.36 -14.53 -19.88
N ALA A 237 -13.00 -14.43 -21.04
CA ALA A 237 -13.64 -13.18 -21.49
C ALA A 237 -14.76 -12.73 -20.54
N LYS A 238 -15.52 -13.68 -19.97
CA LYS A 238 -16.57 -13.38 -19.00
C LYS A 238 -15.96 -12.94 -17.67
N GLU A 239 -15.13 -13.79 -17.05
CA GLU A 239 -14.61 -13.53 -15.70
C GLU A 239 -13.62 -12.34 -15.68
N GLY A 240 -12.76 -12.22 -16.70
CA GLY A 240 -11.83 -11.09 -16.83
C GLY A 240 -12.53 -9.75 -17.00
N SER A 241 -13.72 -9.73 -17.62
CA SER A 241 -14.55 -8.53 -17.71
C SER A 241 -15.27 -8.16 -16.40
N MET A 242 -15.21 -9.03 -15.38
CA MET A 242 -15.88 -8.87 -14.09
C MET A 242 -14.92 -8.53 -12.95
N MET A 243 -13.64 -8.29 -13.23
CA MET A 243 -12.62 -7.98 -12.22
C MET A 243 -13.02 -6.79 -11.33
N ASP A 244 -13.57 -5.73 -11.93
CA ASP A 244 -14.16 -4.60 -11.23
C ASP A 244 -15.17 -5.05 -10.16
N LYS A 245 -16.09 -5.94 -10.53
CA LYS A 245 -17.14 -6.45 -9.63
C LYS A 245 -16.60 -7.42 -8.58
N ILE A 246 -15.64 -8.26 -8.93
CA ILE A 246 -15.01 -9.24 -8.03
C ILE A 246 -14.30 -8.50 -6.89
N TYR A 247 -13.49 -7.48 -7.19
CA TYR A 247 -12.77 -6.74 -6.15
C TYR A 247 -13.69 -5.78 -5.38
N ASN A 248 -14.67 -5.16 -6.03
CA ASN A 248 -15.66 -4.31 -5.36
C ASN A 248 -16.57 -5.09 -4.39
N SER A 249 -16.88 -6.35 -4.70
CA SER A 249 -17.78 -7.18 -3.89
C SER A 249 -17.07 -8.02 -2.84
N ALA A 250 -15.74 -8.14 -2.90
CA ALA A 250 -14.95 -8.84 -1.89
C ALA A 250 -15.16 -8.20 -0.51
N TRP A 251 -15.13 -9.03 0.54
CA TRP A 251 -15.16 -8.54 1.92
C TRP A 251 -13.87 -7.78 2.24
N VAL A 252 -12.74 -8.34 1.80
CA VAL A 252 -11.41 -7.76 1.86
C VAL A 252 -10.54 -8.32 0.73
N SER A 253 -9.67 -7.49 0.18
CA SER A 253 -8.62 -7.91 -0.75
C SER A 253 -7.32 -8.14 0.00
N LEU A 254 -6.64 -9.25 -0.29
CA LEU A 254 -5.33 -9.60 0.26
C LEU A 254 -4.29 -9.31 -0.82
N ALA A 255 -3.51 -8.24 -0.66
CA ALA A 255 -2.46 -7.87 -1.60
C ALA A 255 -1.11 -8.41 -1.12
N ALA A 256 -0.55 -9.37 -1.86
CA ALA A 256 0.77 -9.94 -1.61
C ALA A 256 1.88 -8.97 -2.10
N THR A 257 1.92 -7.77 -1.51
CA THR A 257 2.73 -6.64 -1.98
C THR A 257 4.23 -6.91 -1.93
N SER A 258 4.71 -7.69 -0.95
CA SER A 258 6.11 -8.11 -0.86
C SER A 258 6.51 -9.18 -1.89
N ALA A 259 5.54 -9.89 -2.47
CA ALA A 259 5.78 -11.00 -3.36
C ALA A 259 5.85 -10.55 -4.83
N SER A 260 6.92 -10.95 -5.50
CA SER A 260 7.13 -10.75 -6.94
C SER A 260 6.72 -11.98 -7.77
N THR A 261 6.55 -13.14 -7.13
CA THR A 261 6.09 -14.38 -7.77
C THR A 261 5.12 -15.15 -6.87
N SER A 262 4.41 -16.15 -7.42
CA SER A 262 3.48 -16.99 -6.65
C SER A 262 4.15 -17.83 -5.57
N GLU A 263 5.47 -17.99 -5.64
CA GLU A 263 6.26 -18.89 -4.78
C GLU A 263 6.95 -18.19 -3.60
N ASP A 264 6.85 -16.87 -3.49
CA ASP A 264 7.64 -16.11 -2.51
C ASP A 264 7.07 -16.25 -1.09
N GLY A 265 5.74 -16.29 -0.97
CA GLY A 265 5.05 -16.09 0.32
C GLY A 265 5.06 -14.61 0.73
N PHE A 266 4.18 -14.27 1.67
CA PHE A 266 4.01 -12.88 2.13
C PHE A 266 3.66 -12.75 3.62
N LEU A 267 3.52 -13.85 4.36
CA LEU A 267 3.20 -13.79 5.80
C LEU A 267 4.40 -13.65 6.73
N GLN A 268 5.63 -13.76 6.21
CA GLN A 268 6.84 -13.55 6.99
C GLN A 268 7.42 -12.17 6.72
N SER A 269 7.70 -11.40 7.77
CA SER A 269 8.35 -10.10 7.64
C SER A 269 9.85 -10.26 7.39
N THR A 270 10.40 -9.46 6.49
CA THR A 270 11.86 -9.37 6.31
C THR A 270 12.49 -8.36 7.28
N LEU A 271 11.69 -7.66 8.09
CA LEU A 271 12.16 -6.52 8.87
C LEU A 271 12.94 -6.87 10.14
N GLU A 272 12.80 -8.08 10.70
CA GLU A 272 13.61 -8.47 11.87
C GLU A 272 15.12 -8.29 11.62
N ASN A 273 15.55 -8.44 10.36
CA ASN A 273 16.93 -8.25 9.94
C ASN A 273 17.42 -6.79 9.95
N HIS A 274 16.52 -5.83 10.20
CA HIS A 274 16.78 -4.39 10.04
C HIS A 274 16.34 -3.56 11.26
N LEU A 275 15.86 -4.19 12.34
CA LEU A 275 15.51 -3.51 13.58
C LEU A 275 16.68 -3.52 14.56
N ILE A 276 17.14 -2.32 14.91
CA ILE A 276 18.16 -2.11 15.93
C ILE A 276 17.44 -1.98 17.28
N THR A 277 17.72 -2.89 18.20
CA THR A 277 17.22 -2.79 19.57
C THR A 277 18.14 -1.89 20.38
N ILE A 278 17.59 -0.83 20.97
CA ILE A 278 18.28 0.10 21.85
C ILE A 278 17.68 -0.01 23.26
N PRO A 279 18.49 -0.19 24.31
CA PRO A 279 18.01 -0.08 25.69
C PRO A 279 17.42 1.32 25.92
N SER A 280 16.22 1.39 26.49
CA SER A 280 15.61 2.66 26.83
C SER A 280 16.33 3.25 28.05
N VAL A 281 17.25 4.19 27.83
CA VAL A 281 17.91 4.93 28.92
C VAL A 281 17.30 6.32 29.02
N ILE A 282 16.00 6.39 29.31
CA ILE A 282 15.36 7.67 29.68
C ILE A 282 15.63 7.89 31.18
N GLY A 283 16.82 8.43 31.47
CA GLY A 283 17.17 9.14 32.70
C GLY A 283 16.84 8.46 34.04
N ALA A 284 17.84 7.82 34.63
CA ALA A 284 17.95 7.59 36.08
C ALA A 284 18.06 8.90 36.90
N GLY A 285 17.29 9.95 36.58
CA GLY A 285 17.55 11.30 37.10
C GLY A 285 16.37 12.25 37.29
N LYS A 286 15.13 11.93 36.90
CA LYS A 286 13.96 12.75 37.29
C LYS A 286 12.74 11.88 37.57
N GLN A 287 12.59 11.46 38.82
CA GLN A 287 11.27 11.08 39.35
C GLN A 287 10.40 12.34 39.31
N TYR A 288 9.44 12.39 38.39
CA TYR A 288 8.28 13.26 38.56
C TYR A 288 7.28 12.46 39.41
N GLU A 289 7.20 12.78 40.70
CA GLU A 289 6.45 12.01 41.71
C GLU A 289 4.94 11.90 41.44
N ASP A 290 4.38 12.66 40.48
CA ASP A 290 2.93 12.72 40.29
C ASP A 290 2.38 11.98 39.05
N PHE A 291 3.23 11.43 38.17
CA PHE A 291 2.75 10.68 36.99
C PHE A 291 3.57 9.42 36.75
N LYS A 292 2.96 8.24 36.98
CA LYS A 292 3.52 6.93 36.58
C LYS A 292 3.51 6.78 35.06
N VAL A 293 4.41 7.48 34.37
CA VAL A 293 4.70 7.21 32.96
C VAL A 293 5.52 5.92 32.94
N LYS A 294 4.92 4.80 32.52
CA LYS A 294 5.70 3.59 32.20
C LYS A 294 6.59 3.93 31.01
N THR A 295 7.91 3.94 31.14
CA THR A 295 8.80 4.03 29.98
C THR A 295 8.90 2.65 29.32
N PRO A 296 9.02 2.54 27.98
CA PRO A 296 9.30 1.25 27.36
C PRO A 296 10.68 0.76 27.80
N ASP A 297 10.88 -0.54 27.98
CA ASP A 297 12.19 -1.11 28.33
C ASP A 297 13.16 -1.09 27.13
N ARG A 298 12.62 -1.14 25.92
CA ARG A 298 13.36 -1.21 24.66
C ARG A 298 12.75 -0.27 23.63
N LEU A 299 13.62 0.36 22.85
CA LEU A 299 13.28 1.05 21.63
C LEU A 299 13.79 0.24 20.44
N TYR A 300 13.06 0.26 19.34
CA TYR A 300 13.50 -0.35 18.09
C TYR A 300 13.67 0.75 17.06
N VAL A 301 14.80 0.74 16.36
CA VAL A 301 15.15 1.75 15.37
C VAL A 301 15.36 1.11 14.02
N ARG A 302 14.82 1.74 12.98
CA ARG A 302 15.05 1.36 11.59
C ARG A 302 15.47 2.58 10.79
N PHE A 303 16.63 2.55 10.16
CA PHE A 303 17.01 3.59 9.21
C PHE A 303 16.21 3.46 7.90
N VAL A 304 15.84 4.61 7.33
CA VAL A 304 15.09 4.70 6.06
C VAL A 304 15.84 5.60 5.09
N THR A 305 15.75 5.29 3.79
CA THR A 305 16.53 5.93 2.73
C THR A 305 15.93 7.23 2.18
N GLU A 306 14.68 7.55 2.51
CA GLU A 306 13.96 8.72 1.99
C GLU A 306 13.22 9.47 3.11
N GLY A 307 12.94 10.76 2.89
CA GLY A 307 12.19 11.63 3.82
C GLY A 307 10.75 11.17 4.08
N LEU A 308 10.06 11.87 4.99
CA LEU A 308 8.75 11.49 5.56
C LEU A 308 7.69 11.11 4.53
N HIS A 309 7.67 11.84 3.41
CA HIS A 309 6.63 11.78 2.39
C HIS A 309 6.60 10.45 1.63
N HIS A 310 7.76 9.80 1.45
CA HIS A 310 7.82 8.53 0.74
C HIS A 310 7.74 7.31 1.66
N ALA A 311 8.12 7.40 2.94
CA ALA A 311 8.29 6.22 3.79
C ALA A 311 7.01 5.37 4.04
N ARG A 312 5.80 5.96 3.98
CA ARG A 312 4.57 5.26 4.44
C ARG A 312 3.91 4.37 3.41
N THR A 313 3.92 4.80 2.14
CA THR A 313 3.36 4.04 1.02
C THR A 313 4.43 3.62 0.02
N SER A 314 5.71 4.02 0.19
CA SER A 314 6.80 3.62 -0.72
C SER A 314 6.86 2.12 -0.92
N GLU A 315 6.78 1.30 0.12
CA GLU A 315 6.89 -0.15 -0.08
C GLU A 315 5.68 -0.72 -0.83
N VAL A 316 4.50 -0.11 -0.72
CA VAL A 316 3.34 -0.47 -1.55
C VAL A 316 3.54 0.03 -2.99
N ASN A 317 3.87 1.31 -3.16
CA ASN A 317 3.92 1.98 -4.46
C ASN A 317 5.10 1.51 -5.31
N ALA A 318 6.26 1.24 -4.70
CA ALA A 318 7.47 0.77 -5.36
C ALA A 318 7.49 -0.75 -5.60
N SER A 319 6.55 -1.49 -5.01
CA SER A 319 6.47 -2.96 -5.14
C SER A 319 6.35 -3.42 -6.59
N ALA A 320 6.86 -4.62 -6.87
CA ALA A 320 6.63 -5.29 -8.14
C ALA A 320 5.12 -5.49 -8.41
N TRP A 321 4.34 -5.69 -7.34
CA TRP A 321 2.89 -5.80 -7.38
C TRP A 321 2.22 -4.54 -7.96
N ASN A 322 2.52 -3.35 -7.42
CA ASN A 322 1.88 -2.12 -7.86
C ASN A 322 2.34 -1.68 -9.26
N LYS A 323 3.45 -2.23 -9.77
CA LYS A 323 3.91 -2.01 -11.16
C LYS A 323 3.10 -2.79 -12.19
N ARG A 324 2.23 -3.72 -11.82
CA ARG A 324 1.40 -4.50 -12.76
C ARG A 324 0.16 -3.72 -13.18
N ALA A 325 -0.22 -3.84 -14.45
CA ALA A 325 -1.34 -3.10 -15.00
C ALA A 325 -2.70 -3.52 -14.39
N TRP A 326 -2.92 -4.83 -14.22
CA TRP A 326 -4.12 -5.36 -13.59
C TRP A 326 -4.32 -4.86 -12.15
N THR A 327 -3.24 -4.66 -11.39
CA THR A 327 -3.34 -4.25 -9.98
C THR A 327 -3.92 -2.85 -9.79
N LEU A 328 -3.94 -2.01 -10.85
CA LEU A 328 -4.65 -0.73 -10.82
C LEU A 328 -6.13 -0.94 -10.56
N GLN A 329 -6.80 -1.80 -11.35
CA GLN A 329 -8.21 -2.08 -11.14
C GLN A 329 -8.46 -2.84 -9.84
N GLU A 330 -7.62 -3.83 -9.54
CA GLU A 330 -7.76 -4.65 -8.33
C GLU A 330 -7.73 -3.77 -7.06
N ARG A 331 -6.80 -2.81 -7.01
CA ARG A 331 -6.68 -1.83 -5.93
C ARG A 331 -7.82 -0.81 -5.93
N TYR A 332 -8.13 -0.23 -7.10
CA TYR A 332 -9.14 0.83 -7.22
C TYR A 332 -10.54 0.36 -6.79
N PHE A 333 -10.96 -0.82 -7.24
CA PHE A 333 -12.31 -1.32 -6.96
C PHE A 333 -12.44 -1.93 -5.56
N ALA A 334 -11.35 -2.40 -4.96
CA ALA A 334 -11.37 -2.94 -3.61
C ALA A 334 -11.90 -1.92 -2.59
N ARG A 335 -12.88 -2.33 -1.78
CA ARG A 335 -13.37 -1.50 -0.67
C ARG A 335 -12.42 -1.48 0.52
N ARG A 336 -11.65 -2.56 0.66
CA ARG A 336 -10.73 -2.85 1.75
C ARG A 336 -9.59 -3.69 1.18
N THR A 337 -8.36 -3.26 1.40
CA THR A 337 -7.15 -3.97 0.98
C THR A 337 -6.22 -4.06 2.17
N ILE A 338 -5.77 -5.29 2.47
CA ILE A 338 -4.66 -5.53 3.38
C ILE A 338 -3.42 -5.72 2.51
N HIS A 339 -2.45 -4.82 2.64
CA HIS A 339 -1.16 -4.93 1.97
C HIS A 339 -0.18 -5.66 2.89
N PHE A 340 0.32 -6.80 2.43
CA PHE A 340 1.44 -7.49 3.07
C PHE A 340 2.73 -6.98 2.43
N GLY A 341 3.22 -5.84 2.92
CA GLY A 341 4.41 -5.17 2.41
C GLY A 341 5.71 -5.90 2.79
N ALA A 342 6.87 -5.42 2.34
CA ALA A 342 8.13 -6.11 2.67
C ALA A 342 8.41 -6.08 4.18
N THR A 343 8.12 -4.94 4.82
CA THR A 343 8.49 -4.72 6.21
C THR A 343 7.34 -4.72 7.18
N ARG A 344 6.14 -4.36 6.73
CA ARG A 344 4.97 -4.30 7.61
C ARG A 344 3.66 -4.55 6.86
N MET A 345 2.58 -4.69 7.61
CA MET A 345 1.23 -4.70 7.06
C MET A 345 0.62 -3.29 7.00
N PHE A 346 -0.18 -3.04 5.97
CA PHE A 346 -0.99 -1.84 5.84
C PHE A 346 -2.45 -2.14 5.55
N TRP A 347 -3.28 -1.20 5.96
CA TRP A 347 -4.67 -1.12 5.61
C TRP A 347 -4.88 -0.01 4.61
N GLU A 348 -5.67 -0.29 3.57
CA GLU A 348 -6.19 0.70 2.65
C GLU A 348 -7.69 0.46 2.47
N CYS A 349 -8.49 1.52 2.59
CA CYS A 349 -9.90 1.51 2.23
C CYS A 349 -10.27 2.85 1.60
N ARG A 350 -11.52 3.01 1.18
CA ARG A 350 -11.97 4.27 0.54
C ARG A 350 -11.95 5.49 1.46
N GLU A 351 -11.83 5.28 2.77
CA GLU A 351 -11.89 6.34 3.79
C GLU A 351 -10.70 6.39 4.75
N GLY A 352 -9.70 5.53 4.60
CA GLY A 352 -8.42 5.79 5.24
C GLY A 352 -7.35 4.78 4.91
N PHE A 353 -6.14 5.12 5.34
CA PHE A 353 -4.99 4.22 5.38
C PHE A 353 -4.58 3.98 6.84
N ALA A 354 -3.94 2.85 7.13
CA ALA A 354 -3.30 2.57 8.42
C ALA A 354 -2.07 1.67 8.23
N SER A 355 -1.22 1.60 9.24
CA SER A 355 -0.12 0.63 9.29
C SER A 355 -0.24 -0.20 10.56
N GLU A 356 0.23 -1.44 10.57
CA GLU A 356 0.21 -2.22 11.82
C GLU A 356 0.96 -1.47 12.93
N CYS A 357 2.04 -0.76 12.61
CA CYS A 357 2.78 0.04 13.58
C CYS A 357 1.97 1.21 14.18
N SER A 358 0.93 1.69 13.49
CA SER A 358 0.00 2.72 13.94
C SER A 358 -1.42 2.37 13.46
N PRO A 359 -2.15 1.51 14.20
CA PRO A 359 -3.33 0.82 13.68
C PRO A 359 -4.58 1.72 13.54
N ARG A 360 -4.51 2.99 13.91
CA ARG A 360 -5.64 3.91 13.73
C ARG A 360 -5.77 4.28 12.25
N ILE A 361 -6.96 4.06 11.69
CA ILE A 361 -7.26 4.48 10.31
C ILE A 361 -7.33 6.01 10.24
N SER A 362 -6.59 6.61 9.32
CA SER A 362 -6.50 8.06 9.14
C SER A 362 -6.91 8.49 7.74
N LYS A 363 -7.72 9.54 7.66
CA LYS A 363 -8.06 10.27 6.42
C LYS A 363 -6.93 11.19 5.96
N ASP A 364 -6.18 11.77 6.91
CA ASP A 364 -5.07 12.68 6.61
C ASP A 364 -3.91 11.98 5.89
N MET A 365 -3.85 10.65 6.00
CA MET A 365 -2.84 9.83 5.34
C MET A 365 -3.09 9.65 3.84
N PHE A 366 -4.20 10.20 3.32
CA PHE A 366 -4.50 10.33 1.88
C PHE A 366 -3.94 11.60 1.24
N ALA A 367 -3.33 12.51 2.00
CA ALA A 367 -2.85 13.79 1.48
C ALA A 367 -1.63 13.67 0.54
N GLU A 368 -1.16 12.45 0.27
CA GLU A 368 -0.22 12.15 -0.81
C GLU A 368 -1.07 11.73 -2.03
N PRO A 369 -1.22 12.58 -3.06
CA PRO A 369 -1.75 12.15 -4.34
C PRO A 369 -1.00 10.89 -4.80
N TRP A 370 -1.68 10.01 -5.54
CA TRP A 370 -0.97 9.04 -6.36
C TRP A 370 0.10 9.79 -7.16
N THR A 371 1.36 9.69 -6.75
CA THR A 371 2.46 10.15 -7.57
C THR A 371 2.68 9.06 -8.60
N PRO A 372 2.53 9.37 -9.90
CA PRO A 372 3.01 8.48 -10.94
C PRO A 372 4.40 7.97 -10.59
N VAL A 373 4.68 6.70 -10.90
CA VAL A 373 6.06 6.18 -10.90
C VAL A 373 6.96 7.27 -11.47
N GLN A 374 7.84 7.80 -10.62
CA GLN A 374 8.62 8.99 -10.94
C GLN A 374 9.35 8.75 -12.27
N ALA A 375 9.13 9.68 -13.19
CA ALA A 375 9.79 9.69 -14.49
C ALA A 375 11.24 10.09 -14.26
N ASN A 376 12.16 9.16 -14.43
CA ASN A 376 13.54 9.52 -14.78
C ASN A 376 13.73 9.63 -16.30
N ASP A 377 12.66 9.48 -17.08
CA ASP A 377 12.68 9.64 -18.53
C ASP A 377 11.64 10.68 -18.94
N ASP A 378 12.10 11.76 -19.58
CA ASP A 378 11.25 12.78 -20.19
C ASP A 378 10.12 12.15 -21.03
N PRO A 379 8.89 12.69 -21.01
CA PRO A 379 7.86 12.26 -21.93
C PRO A 379 8.35 12.46 -23.38
N PRO A 380 8.06 11.53 -24.31
CA PRO A 380 8.44 11.71 -25.71
C PRO A 380 7.81 13.01 -26.25
N ALA A 381 8.67 13.92 -26.70
CA ALA A 381 8.28 15.17 -27.33
C ALA A 381 7.31 14.91 -28.48
N GLY A 382 6.05 15.33 -28.35
CA GLY A 382 5.05 15.10 -29.40
C GLY A 382 3.67 15.72 -29.20
N TYR A 383 3.25 16.04 -27.98
CA TYR A 383 1.94 16.68 -27.75
C TYR A 383 2.10 18.18 -27.57
N ILE A 384 1.93 18.91 -28.68
CA ILE A 384 1.80 20.38 -28.68
C ILE A 384 0.48 20.71 -27.99
N TYR A 385 0.54 21.15 -26.74
CA TYR A 385 -0.56 21.86 -26.09
C TYR A 385 -0.66 23.22 -26.77
N ARG A 386 -1.75 23.47 -27.50
CA ARG A 386 -2.01 24.78 -28.11
C ARG A 386 -2.69 25.63 -27.05
N GLU A 387 -1.95 26.55 -26.43
CA GLU A 387 -2.53 27.53 -25.51
C GLU A 387 -3.62 28.35 -26.23
N PRO A 388 -4.82 28.52 -25.65
CA PRO A 388 -5.79 29.47 -26.16
C PRO A 388 -5.27 30.89 -25.91
N SER A 389 -5.38 31.72 -26.95
CA SER A 389 -5.00 33.12 -26.98
C SER A 389 -5.50 33.92 -25.77
N SER A 390 -4.60 34.74 -25.26
CA SER A 390 -4.76 35.71 -24.18
C SER A 390 -5.92 36.67 -24.39
N GLU A 391 -7.12 36.31 -23.94
CA GLU A 391 -8.20 37.26 -23.63
C GLU A 391 -9.39 36.55 -22.93
N SER A 392 -9.18 36.13 -21.68
CA SER A 392 -10.25 36.13 -20.66
C SER A 392 -9.73 35.88 -19.25
N LYS A 393 -9.86 36.93 -18.44
CA LYS A 393 -9.87 37.06 -16.98
C LYS A 393 -9.56 35.79 -16.16
N THR A 394 -8.39 35.83 -15.53
CA THR A 394 -7.93 35.12 -14.32
C THR A 394 -9.03 34.44 -13.51
N ILE A 395 -9.11 33.12 -13.64
CA ILE A 395 -9.61 32.19 -12.62
C ILE A 395 -8.35 31.62 -11.94
N THR A 396 -7.84 32.30 -10.92
CA THR A 396 -6.62 31.91 -10.19
C THR A 396 -6.90 31.24 -8.85
N ASP A 397 -8.13 30.82 -8.56
CA ASP A 397 -8.49 30.22 -7.26
C ASP A 397 -9.33 28.93 -7.39
N ILE A 398 -9.00 28.04 -8.33
CA ILE A 398 -9.53 26.67 -8.31
C ILE A 398 -8.45 25.77 -7.72
N ASP A 399 -8.73 25.31 -6.50
CA ASP A 399 -7.96 24.34 -5.72
C ASP A 399 -7.91 22.99 -6.48
N THR A 400 -6.91 22.83 -7.36
CA THR A 400 -6.70 21.65 -8.21
C THR A 400 -6.00 20.50 -7.49
N ASN A 401 -5.68 20.65 -6.19
CA ASN A 401 -4.93 19.63 -5.47
C ASN A 401 -5.69 19.12 -4.25
N ASN A 402 -6.28 17.91 -4.39
CA ASN A 402 -6.27 16.83 -3.38
C ASN A 402 -7.34 15.74 -3.62
N ASP A 403 -8.25 15.91 -4.59
CA ASP A 403 -9.50 15.12 -4.59
C ASP A 403 -9.68 14.17 -5.80
N VAL A 404 -8.69 14.05 -6.68
CA VAL A 404 -8.85 13.36 -7.99
C VAL A 404 -8.34 11.91 -8.00
N THR A 405 -7.78 11.39 -6.91
CA THR A 405 -7.13 10.06 -6.92
C THR A 405 -7.90 8.94 -6.24
N TRP A 406 -9.13 9.19 -5.77
CA TRP A 406 -10.03 8.15 -5.29
C TRP A 406 -11.42 8.34 -5.85
N GLY A 407 -11.95 7.32 -6.55
CA GLY A 407 -13.38 7.18 -6.87
C GLY A 407 -14.01 8.40 -7.55
N LEU A 408 -14.44 8.29 -8.81
CA LEU A 408 -15.38 9.28 -9.37
C LEU A 408 -16.66 9.45 -8.50
N SER A 409 -16.96 8.46 -7.64
CA SER A 409 -17.97 8.51 -6.60
C SER A 409 -17.68 9.40 -5.38
N ASN A 410 -16.43 9.83 -5.16
CA ASN A 410 -15.96 10.47 -3.93
C ASN A 410 -15.55 11.94 -4.06
N SER A 411 -15.29 12.45 -5.26
CA SER A 411 -14.87 13.85 -5.39
C SER A 411 -16.03 14.78 -5.04
N HIS A 412 -15.86 15.62 -4.01
CA HIS A 412 -16.83 16.65 -3.61
C HIS A 412 -17.11 17.67 -4.71
N LEU A 413 -16.32 17.63 -5.79
CA LEU A 413 -16.43 18.48 -6.96
C LEU A 413 -17.53 18.06 -7.96
N LEU A 414 -18.16 16.89 -7.77
CA LEU A 414 -19.19 16.34 -8.66
C LEU A 414 -20.60 16.37 -8.04
N HIS A 415 -20.83 17.24 -7.05
CA HIS A 415 -22.18 17.50 -6.55
C HIS A 415 -23.07 18.06 -7.67
N GLU A 416 -24.36 17.68 -7.65
CA GLU A 416 -25.41 17.92 -8.67
C GLU A 416 -25.61 19.40 -9.12
N ASN A 417 -24.88 20.35 -8.54
CA ASN A 417 -24.94 21.79 -8.83
C ASN A 417 -23.69 22.36 -9.52
N SER A 418 -22.70 21.54 -9.91
CA SER A 418 -21.56 22.02 -10.70
C SER A 418 -21.96 22.23 -12.16
N ASP A 419 -21.47 23.29 -12.80
CA ASP A 419 -21.54 23.48 -14.25
C ASP A 419 -21.15 22.17 -14.96
N THR A 420 -22.04 21.64 -15.79
CA THR A 420 -21.87 20.37 -16.52
C THR A 420 -20.53 20.32 -17.26
N LEU A 421 -20.04 21.47 -17.75
CA LEU A 421 -18.74 21.53 -18.40
C LEU A 421 -17.57 21.24 -17.43
N VAL A 422 -17.60 21.85 -16.24
CA VAL A 422 -16.56 21.66 -15.21
C VAL A 422 -16.56 20.21 -14.72
N ALA A 423 -17.75 19.62 -14.52
CA ALA A 423 -17.86 18.23 -14.12
C ALA A 423 -17.28 17.28 -15.18
N ARG A 424 -17.62 17.50 -16.46
CA ARG A 424 -17.07 16.71 -17.58
C ARG A 424 -15.55 16.82 -17.65
N THR A 425 -15.00 18.03 -17.53
CA THR A 425 -13.54 18.23 -17.55
C THR A 425 -12.86 17.41 -16.45
N LYS A 426 -13.39 17.42 -15.22
CA LYS A 426 -12.84 16.65 -14.11
C LYS A 426 -12.93 15.14 -14.31
N LEU A 427 -14.01 14.64 -14.92
CA LEU A 427 -14.15 13.22 -15.27
C LEU A 427 -13.06 12.79 -16.27
N TYR A 428 -12.82 13.60 -17.29
CA TYR A 428 -11.80 13.32 -18.29
C TYR A 428 -10.38 13.47 -17.73
N GLU A 429 -10.12 14.47 -16.88
CA GLU A 429 -8.85 14.61 -16.16
C GLU A 429 -8.57 13.35 -15.31
N TRP A 430 -9.56 12.88 -14.55
CA TRP A 430 -9.47 11.64 -13.79
C TRP A 430 -9.13 10.45 -14.71
N TRP A 431 -9.82 10.33 -15.85
CA TRP A 431 -9.54 9.26 -16.81
C TRP A 431 -8.12 9.32 -17.35
N PHE A 432 -7.65 10.49 -17.78
CA PHE A 432 -6.31 10.64 -18.34
C PHE A 432 -5.21 10.39 -17.30
N GLN A 433 -5.43 10.76 -16.03
CA GLN A 433 -4.50 10.43 -14.95
C GLN A 433 -4.40 8.92 -14.75
N ASN A 434 -5.53 8.22 -14.64
CA ASN A 434 -5.56 6.77 -14.49
C ASN A 434 -5.02 6.03 -15.73
N LEU A 435 -5.31 6.53 -16.92
CA LEU A 435 -4.76 5.99 -18.17
C LEU A 435 -3.25 6.18 -18.25
N THR A 436 -2.74 7.33 -17.79
CA THR A 436 -1.30 7.60 -17.70
C THR A 436 -0.63 6.64 -16.72
N ASP A 437 -1.20 6.43 -15.54
CA ASP A 437 -0.75 5.40 -14.59
C ASP A 437 -0.70 4.03 -15.27
N TYR A 438 -1.86 3.58 -15.77
CA TYR A 438 -2.03 2.28 -16.40
C TYR A 438 -1.02 2.04 -17.51
N SER A 439 -0.77 3.05 -18.36
CA SER A 439 0.17 2.94 -19.48
C SER A 439 1.63 2.74 -19.06
N ARG A 440 2.01 3.15 -17.85
CA ARG A 440 3.36 2.97 -17.28
C ARG A 440 3.53 1.61 -16.58
N ARG A 441 2.44 0.89 -16.36
CA ARG A 441 2.44 -0.41 -15.68
C ARG A 441 2.73 -1.56 -16.66
N GLN A 442 3.25 -2.64 -16.10
CA GLN A 442 3.69 -3.83 -16.82
C GLN A 442 2.53 -4.79 -17.09
N LEU A 443 2.47 -5.31 -18.31
CA LEU A 443 1.54 -6.36 -18.74
C LEU A 443 2.33 -7.60 -19.15
N THR A 444 1.93 -8.77 -18.66
CA THR A 444 2.50 -10.05 -19.10
C THR A 444 2.06 -10.39 -20.52
N TYR A 445 0.78 -10.12 -20.84
CA TYR A 445 0.18 -10.38 -22.15
C TYR A 445 -0.33 -9.07 -22.74
N SER A 446 0.11 -8.74 -23.96
CA SER A 446 -0.33 -7.52 -24.65
C SER A 446 -1.83 -7.51 -24.97
N SER A 447 -2.45 -8.70 -25.11
CA SER A 447 -3.89 -8.90 -25.28
C SER A 447 -4.72 -8.31 -24.12
N ASP A 448 -4.12 -8.19 -22.94
CA ASP A 448 -4.81 -7.75 -21.74
C ASP A 448 -4.88 -6.23 -21.63
N LYS A 449 -4.27 -5.49 -22.58
CA LYS A 449 -4.18 -4.03 -22.52
C LYS A 449 -5.55 -3.34 -22.38
N LEU A 450 -6.57 -3.73 -23.14
CA LEU A 450 -7.91 -3.15 -23.02
C LEU A 450 -8.75 -3.76 -21.89
N PRO A 451 -8.80 -5.10 -21.71
CA PRO A 451 -9.44 -5.71 -20.55
C PRO A 451 -8.96 -5.15 -19.21
N GLY A 452 -7.65 -4.96 -19.08
CA GLY A 452 -6.98 -4.49 -17.87
C GLY A 452 -7.26 -3.04 -17.47
N ILE A 453 -7.91 -2.22 -18.31
CA ILE A 453 -8.43 -0.88 -17.94
C ILE A 453 -9.96 -0.76 -18.06
N SER A 454 -10.64 -1.78 -18.58
CA SER A 454 -12.08 -1.75 -18.88
C SER A 454 -12.99 -1.42 -17.67
N GLY A 455 -12.61 -1.81 -16.45
CA GLY A 455 -13.36 -1.45 -15.24
C GLY A 455 -13.40 0.05 -15.01
N LEU A 456 -12.25 0.72 -15.12
CA LEU A 456 -12.17 2.19 -14.97
C LEU A 456 -12.96 2.92 -16.06
N ALA A 457 -12.99 2.37 -17.28
CA ALA A 457 -13.81 2.94 -18.35
C ALA A 457 -15.31 2.85 -18.02
N LYS A 458 -15.77 1.71 -17.49
CA LYS A 458 -17.17 1.57 -17.03
C LYS A 458 -17.50 2.53 -15.89
N GLU A 459 -16.56 2.78 -14.99
CA GLU A 459 -16.73 3.73 -13.88
C GLU A 459 -16.88 5.17 -14.38
N LEU A 460 -16.12 5.55 -15.41
CA LEU A 460 -16.35 6.84 -16.08
C LEU A 460 -17.72 6.88 -16.73
N CYS A 461 -18.11 5.87 -17.52
CA CYS A 461 -19.43 5.82 -18.15
C CYS A 461 -20.56 5.95 -17.12
N SER A 462 -20.50 5.18 -16.03
CA SER A 462 -21.53 5.16 -14.98
C SER A 462 -21.62 6.52 -14.28
N THR A 463 -20.48 7.14 -13.98
CA THR A 463 -20.45 8.42 -13.29
C THR A 463 -20.84 9.58 -14.21
N TYR A 464 -20.38 9.54 -15.47
CA TYR A 464 -20.77 10.51 -16.50
C TYR A 464 -22.29 10.52 -16.67
N LYS A 465 -22.91 9.34 -16.77
CA LYS A 465 -24.37 9.21 -16.86
C LYS A 465 -25.08 9.77 -15.63
N ARG A 466 -24.57 9.45 -14.43
CA ARG A 466 -25.13 9.94 -13.17
C ARG A 466 -25.13 11.47 -13.08
N ILE A 467 -24.09 12.12 -13.58
CA ILE A 467 -23.89 13.57 -13.44
C ILE A 467 -24.55 14.36 -14.57
N THR A 468 -24.42 13.88 -15.81
CA THR A 468 -24.86 14.62 -17.00
C THR A 468 -26.26 14.20 -17.48
N GLY A 469 -26.74 13.03 -17.07
CA GLY A 469 -27.93 12.39 -17.62
C GLY A 469 -27.73 11.79 -19.02
N HIS A 470 -26.55 11.95 -19.63
CA HIS A 470 -26.21 11.47 -20.95
C HIS A 470 -25.36 10.20 -20.90
N ASP A 471 -25.53 9.33 -21.89
CA ASP A 471 -24.65 8.18 -22.04
C ASP A 471 -23.33 8.61 -22.70
N GLU A 472 -22.22 8.11 -22.15
CA GLU A 472 -20.88 8.22 -22.72
C GLU A 472 -20.42 6.82 -23.08
N GLN A 473 -19.85 6.63 -24.27
CA GLN A 473 -19.55 5.30 -24.78
C GLN A 473 -18.05 5.11 -25.00
N TYR A 474 -17.49 4.11 -24.32
CA TYR A 474 -16.12 3.65 -24.53
C TYR A 474 -16.08 2.47 -25.48
N VAL A 475 -15.42 2.63 -26.63
CA VAL A 475 -15.26 1.57 -27.64
C VAL A 475 -13.80 1.42 -27.99
N ALA A 476 -13.22 0.27 -27.60
CA ALA A 476 -11.87 -0.15 -27.98
C ALA A 476 -10.76 0.90 -27.77
N GLY A 477 -10.87 1.75 -26.74
CA GLY A 477 -9.89 2.81 -26.47
C GLY A 477 -10.37 4.23 -26.75
N ILE A 478 -11.55 4.41 -27.37
CA ILE A 478 -12.04 5.70 -27.85
C ILE A 478 -13.37 6.05 -27.18
N TRP A 479 -13.52 7.32 -26.79
CA TRP A 479 -14.78 7.93 -26.35
C TRP A 479 -15.54 8.48 -27.56
N ILE A 480 -16.83 8.17 -27.71
CA ILE A 480 -17.64 8.51 -28.90
C ILE A 480 -18.57 9.71 -28.67
N GLY A 481 -18.76 10.17 -27.42
CA GLY A 481 -19.73 11.19 -27.02
C GLY A 481 -19.30 12.66 -27.15
#